data_AF-A0A1Q8VF39-F1
#
_entry.id   AF-A0A1Q8VF39-F1
#
_cell.length_a   1.000
_cell.length_b   1.000
_cell.length_c   1.000
_cell.angle_alpha   90.00
_cell.angle_beta   90.00
_cell.angle_gamma   90.00
#
_symmetry.space_group_name_H-M   'P 1'
#
loop_
_entity.id
_entity.type
_entity.pdbx_description
1 polymer ?
#
loop_
_entity_poly.entity_id
_entity_poly.type
_entity_poly.pdbx_seq_one_letter_code
_entity_poly.pdbx_strand_id
1 'polypeptide(L)'
;MSPSPHPAARATNRRRSALRLPLVAGLSLALAVPALAACQDESGPARPSASSGKSSSHSSNKSSDSDSTESAEVNGGAAGWNLIVSAPGWTNTKRDTGGVNELVSDDGCQFVTTQNLLNGQLSTDREDTDTHAANEKQKFSQGVTHVSFKPAEDDVTSVKDTSGKAIETKRLEWTYTGKDGKEYQATEYIRAFSTIKKPTMLTATFICPKDKYSTAVLDDLMKDTTITDPGPADMDEAGSDGGSNKDGKSDDKKSDEKGSGSSPKNT
;
A
#
# COMPACT_ATOMS: atom_id res chain seq x y z
N MET A 1 46.43 -14.62 55.52
CA MET A 1 46.03 -16.03 55.38
C MET A 1 44.57 -16.05 54.96
N SER A 2 44.29 -16.49 53.73
CA SER A 2 42.97 -17.00 53.30
C SER A 2 42.70 -18.35 54.02
N PRO A 3 41.46 -18.88 54.11
CA PRO A 3 40.59 -19.10 52.93
C PRO A 3 39.06 -18.99 53.14
N SER A 4 38.35 -18.90 52.00
CA SER A 4 36.94 -19.22 51.84
C SER A 4 36.63 -20.70 52.15
N PRO A 5 35.34 -21.00 52.37
CA PRO A 5 34.73 -22.12 51.64
C PRO A 5 33.31 -21.82 51.11
N HIS A 6 33.09 -22.08 49.81
CA HIS A 6 31.83 -22.62 49.27
C HIS A 6 31.86 -24.14 49.46
N PRO A 7 30.75 -24.89 49.62
CA PRO A 7 29.66 -25.10 48.62
C PRO A 7 28.27 -25.24 49.32
N ALA A 8 27.11 -25.60 48.77
CA ALA A 8 26.72 -26.36 47.59
C ALA A 8 25.26 -26.04 47.21
N ALA A 9 24.91 -26.40 45.98
CA ALA A 9 23.60 -26.32 45.36
C ALA A 9 22.52 -27.20 46.03
N ARG A 10 21.25 -26.78 45.96
CA ARG A 10 20.17 -27.69 45.56
C ARG A 10 18.98 -26.95 44.97
N ALA A 11 18.59 -27.43 43.79
CA ALA A 11 17.46 -26.99 43.01
C ALA A 11 16.14 -27.64 43.47
N THR A 12 15.05 -26.87 43.39
CA THR A 12 13.67 -27.31 43.08
C THR A 12 12.84 -26.06 42.72
N ASN A 13 11.80 -26.02 41.90
CA ASN A 13 11.36 -26.73 40.70
C ASN A 13 10.12 -25.91 40.23
N ARG A 14 10.04 -25.62 38.94
CA ARG A 14 8.83 -25.36 38.11
C ARG A 14 7.64 -24.60 38.70
N ARG A 15 7.32 -23.45 38.06
CA ARG A 15 6.08 -23.27 37.28
C ARG A 15 6.36 -22.29 36.14
N ARG A 16 6.63 -22.81 34.94
CA ARG A 16 6.52 -22.01 33.70
C ARG A 16 5.07 -22.07 33.27
N SER A 17 4.37 -20.95 33.36
CA SER A 17 3.11 -20.75 32.61
C SER A 17 3.48 -20.73 31.12
N ALA A 18 3.12 -21.78 30.41
CA ALA A 18 3.16 -21.81 28.96
C ALA A 18 1.98 -20.98 28.45
N LEU A 19 2.18 -19.67 28.25
CA LEU A 19 1.30 -18.89 27.41
C LEU A 19 1.66 -19.25 25.96
N ARG A 20 0.77 -19.99 25.32
CA ARG A 20 0.90 -20.35 23.90
C ARG A 20 0.80 -19.07 23.08
N LEU A 21 1.92 -18.62 22.52
CA LEU A 21 1.89 -17.64 21.44
C LEU A 21 1.31 -18.34 20.19
N PRO A 22 0.31 -17.77 19.50
CA PRO A 22 -0.07 -18.25 18.19
C PRO A 22 1.12 -18.05 17.25
N LEU A 23 1.58 -19.15 16.66
CA LEU A 23 2.58 -19.17 15.60
C LEU A 23 1.95 -18.45 14.40
N VAL A 24 2.23 -17.15 14.24
CA VAL A 24 1.97 -16.47 12.97
C VAL A 24 2.97 -17.06 11.99
N ALA A 25 2.47 -17.93 11.12
CA ALA A 25 3.24 -18.47 10.01
C ALA A 25 3.64 -17.28 9.12
N GLY A 26 4.87 -16.79 9.29
CA GLY A 26 5.51 -15.91 8.34
C GLY A 26 5.58 -16.64 7.02
N LEU A 27 4.81 -16.17 6.04
CA LEU A 27 4.91 -16.63 4.66
C LEU A 27 6.28 -16.18 4.13
N SER A 28 7.31 -16.98 4.32
CA SER A 28 8.62 -16.77 3.73
C SER A 28 8.51 -16.99 2.22
N LEU A 29 8.30 -15.93 1.45
CA LEU A 29 8.63 -15.94 0.03
C LEU A 29 10.16 -15.87 -0.08
N ALA A 30 10.80 -17.04 -0.13
CA ALA A 30 12.13 -17.13 -0.67
C ALA A 30 12.04 -16.72 -2.15
N LEU A 31 12.56 -15.54 -2.49
CA LEU A 31 12.76 -15.10 -3.87
C LEU A 31 13.73 -16.09 -4.53
N ALA A 32 13.19 -17.11 -5.18
CA ALA A 32 13.92 -17.97 -6.07
C ALA A 32 14.18 -17.17 -7.35
N VAL A 33 15.41 -16.68 -7.51
CA VAL A 33 15.91 -16.10 -8.75
C VAL A 33 16.00 -17.23 -9.78
N PRO A 34 15.22 -17.23 -10.87
CA PRO A 34 15.43 -18.18 -11.96
C PRO A 34 16.67 -17.74 -12.75
N ALA A 35 17.66 -18.62 -12.85
CA ALA A 35 18.73 -18.48 -13.82
C ALA A 35 18.14 -18.55 -15.24
N LEU A 36 18.38 -17.50 -16.05
CA LEU A 36 17.95 -17.42 -17.44
C LEU A 36 18.61 -18.52 -18.27
N ALA A 37 17.81 -19.44 -18.80
CA ALA A 37 18.17 -20.26 -19.95
C ALA A 37 17.38 -19.73 -21.15
N ALA A 38 18.06 -18.99 -22.02
CA ALA A 38 17.55 -18.58 -23.31
C ALA A 38 17.37 -19.80 -24.21
N CYS A 39 16.18 -19.99 -24.77
CA CYS A 39 15.98 -20.74 -26.02
C CYS A 39 14.88 -20.02 -26.81
N GLN A 40 15.29 -19.54 -27.98
CA GLN A 40 14.43 -19.09 -29.06
C GLN A 40 13.49 -20.23 -29.49
N ASP A 41 12.25 -19.92 -29.84
CA ASP A 41 11.81 -20.15 -31.23
C ASP A 41 10.47 -19.46 -31.58
N GLU A 42 10.38 -19.23 -32.88
CA GLU A 42 9.44 -18.56 -33.76
C GLU A 42 7.94 -18.89 -33.61
N SER A 43 7.04 -17.88 -33.75
CA SER A 43 5.88 -17.91 -34.69
C SER A 43 4.76 -16.89 -34.36
N GLY A 44 4.61 -15.87 -35.23
CA GLY A 44 3.34 -15.50 -35.89
C GLY A 44 2.19 -14.77 -35.12
N PRO A 45 1.62 -13.66 -35.66
CA PRO A 45 0.60 -12.86 -34.99
C PRO A 45 -0.84 -13.25 -35.35
N ALA A 46 -1.79 -13.07 -34.43
CA ALA A 46 -3.22 -13.08 -34.74
C ALA A 46 -3.93 -11.88 -34.08
N ARG A 47 -4.54 -11.04 -34.92
CA ARG A 47 -5.40 -9.90 -34.57
C ARG A 47 -6.76 -10.09 -35.30
N PRO A 48 -7.78 -9.27 -35.02
CA PRO A 48 -8.95 -9.58 -34.21
C PRO A 48 -10.20 -9.90 -35.04
N SER A 49 -11.27 -10.40 -34.41
CA SER A 49 -12.62 -10.45 -35.02
C SER A 49 -13.58 -9.55 -34.28
N ALA A 50 -14.02 -8.52 -34.98
CA ALA A 50 -15.18 -7.70 -34.66
C ALA A 50 -16.46 -8.50 -34.93
N SER A 51 -17.48 -8.34 -34.08
CA SER A 51 -18.86 -8.55 -34.50
C SER A 51 -19.71 -7.39 -33.99
N SER A 52 -20.40 -6.77 -34.93
CA SER A 52 -21.32 -5.65 -34.75
C SER A 52 -22.74 -6.20 -34.69
N GLY A 53 -23.45 -5.94 -33.60
CA GLY A 53 -24.87 -6.23 -33.46
C GLY A 53 -25.62 -4.94 -33.16
N LYS A 54 -26.24 -4.35 -34.19
CA LYS A 54 -27.22 -3.26 -34.05
C LYS A 54 -28.53 -3.84 -33.52
N SER A 55 -29.13 -3.19 -32.52
CA SER A 55 -30.58 -3.23 -32.30
C SER A 55 -31.02 -1.93 -31.65
N SER A 56 -31.89 -1.21 -32.36
CA SER A 56 -32.49 0.06 -31.97
C SER A 56 -33.92 -0.17 -31.47
N SER A 57 -34.29 0.42 -30.33
CA SER A 57 -35.67 0.84 -30.07
C SER A 57 -35.69 1.96 -29.04
N HIS A 58 -36.18 3.12 -29.49
CA HIS A 58 -36.50 4.29 -28.66
C HIS A 58 -37.70 4.00 -27.72
N SER A 59 -37.60 4.51 -26.49
CA SER A 59 -38.77 5.01 -25.75
C SER A 59 -38.33 6.16 -24.84
N SER A 60 -38.86 7.34 -25.11
CA SER A 60 -38.65 8.59 -24.38
C SER A 60 -39.72 8.82 -23.32
N ASN A 61 -39.32 9.16 -22.10
CA ASN A 61 -40.01 10.03 -21.10
C ASN A 61 -39.13 10.04 -19.83
N LYS A 62 -38.37 11.09 -19.51
CA LYS A 62 -38.72 12.40 -18.93
C LYS A 62 -38.44 12.45 -17.41
N SER A 63 -37.52 13.38 -17.07
CA SER A 63 -37.34 14.10 -15.80
C SER A 63 -36.54 13.46 -14.65
N SER A 64 -35.36 14.06 -14.49
CA SER A 64 -34.83 14.67 -13.25
C SER A 64 -34.21 13.79 -12.16
N ASP A 65 -33.00 14.23 -11.83
CA ASP A 65 -32.31 14.18 -10.53
C ASP A 65 -31.29 13.06 -10.28
N SER A 66 -30.05 13.55 -10.13
CA SER A 66 -28.90 12.94 -9.47
C SER A 66 -28.27 11.74 -10.16
N ASP A 67 -27.42 12.02 -11.16
CA ASP A 67 -26.32 11.14 -11.57
C ASP A 67 -25.32 11.05 -10.40
N SER A 68 -25.67 10.24 -9.40
CA SER A 68 -24.68 9.58 -8.57
C SER A 68 -24.04 8.54 -9.48
N THR A 69 -22.98 8.90 -10.19
CA THR A 69 -22.11 7.93 -10.86
C THR A 69 -21.52 7.04 -9.77
N GLU A 70 -22.23 5.98 -9.42
CA GLU A 70 -21.70 4.84 -8.70
C GLU A 70 -20.63 4.26 -9.62
N SER A 71 -19.37 4.64 -9.37
CA SER A 71 -18.22 4.08 -10.08
C SER A 71 -18.32 2.56 -9.97
N ALA A 72 -18.39 1.89 -11.12
CA ALA A 72 -18.53 0.44 -11.17
C ALA A 72 -17.36 -0.19 -10.40
N GLU A 73 -17.66 -0.82 -9.27
CA GLU A 73 -16.70 -1.46 -8.39
C GLU A 73 -15.96 -2.57 -9.15
N VAL A 74 -14.68 -2.37 -9.45
CA VAL A 74 -13.76 -3.40 -9.91
C VAL A 74 -13.20 -4.18 -8.71
N ASN A 75 -12.72 -5.40 -8.96
CA ASN A 75 -12.14 -6.27 -7.91
C ASN A 75 -13.04 -6.53 -6.66
N GLY A 76 -14.33 -6.23 -6.76
CA GLY A 76 -15.26 -6.25 -5.65
C GLY A 76 -14.83 -5.36 -4.48
N GLY A 77 -14.28 -4.18 -4.76
CA GLY A 77 -14.07 -3.11 -3.78
C GLY A 77 -12.73 -3.17 -3.07
N ALA A 78 -11.78 -3.94 -3.60
CA ALA A 78 -10.39 -3.97 -3.18
C ALA A 78 -9.56 -3.08 -4.12
N ALA A 79 -8.75 -2.20 -3.55
CA ALA A 79 -7.75 -1.48 -4.32
C ALA A 79 -6.76 -2.48 -4.93
N GLY A 80 -6.25 -2.19 -6.13
CA GLY A 80 -5.33 -3.09 -6.80
C GLY A 80 -4.38 -2.42 -7.77
N TRP A 81 -3.28 -3.10 -8.07
CA TRP A 81 -2.32 -2.61 -9.06
C TRP A 81 -2.78 -2.94 -10.48
N ASN A 82 -2.70 -1.94 -11.35
CA ASN A 82 -2.80 -2.08 -12.78
C ASN A 82 -1.43 -1.77 -13.39
N LEU A 83 -0.71 -2.83 -13.78
CA LEU A 83 0.67 -2.74 -14.26
C LEU A 83 0.76 -2.66 -15.77
N ILE A 84 1.86 -2.06 -16.22
CA ILE A 84 2.37 -2.23 -17.57
C ILE A 84 2.59 -3.71 -17.87
N VAL A 85 1.99 -4.19 -18.94
CA VAL A 85 2.21 -5.55 -19.44
C VAL A 85 3.51 -5.69 -20.23
N SER A 86 4.19 -4.59 -20.56
CA SER A 86 5.44 -4.56 -21.31
C SER A 86 6.19 -3.22 -21.18
N ALA A 87 7.47 -3.26 -20.80
CA ALA A 87 8.39 -2.13 -20.89
C ALA A 87 9.68 -2.57 -21.61
N PRO A 88 10.33 -1.73 -22.43
CA PRO A 88 11.56 -2.09 -23.13
C PRO A 88 12.67 -2.52 -22.15
N GLY A 89 13.31 -3.67 -22.41
CA GLY A 89 14.36 -4.22 -21.53
C GLY A 89 13.86 -4.84 -20.22
N TRP A 90 12.53 -5.00 -20.07
CA TRP A 90 11.89 -5.63 -18.92
C TRP A 90 11.10 -6.87 -19.35
N THR A 91 11.30 -7.96 -18.61
CA THR A 91 10.56 -9.21 -18.77
C THR A 91 9.58 -9.38 -17.62
N ASN A 92 8.31 -9.66 -17.90
CA ASN A 92 7.35 -10.04 -16.88
C ASN A 92 7.58 -11.51 -16.48
N THR A 93 8.01 -11.73 -15.24
CA THR A 93 8.31 -13.08 -14.71
C THR A 93 7.17 -13.60 -13.83
N LYS A 94 6.34 -12.72 -13.28
CA LYS A 94 5.09 -13.06 -12.59
C LYS A 94 4.00 -12.06 -12.94
N ARG A 95 2.82 -12.59 -13.21
CA ARG A 95 1.59 -11.81 -13.40
C ARG A 95 0.49 -12.35 -12.52
N ASP A 96 -0.06 -11.48 -11.66
CA ASP A 96 -1.17 -11.71 -10.74
C ASP A 96 -1.13 -13.06 -10.01
N THR A 97 0.08 -13.50 -9.66
CA THR A 97 0.29 -14.80 -9.00
C THR A 97 0.23 -14.57 -7.50
N GLY A 98 -0.95 -14.79 -6.92
CA GLY A 98 -1.18 -14.56 -5.48
C GLY A 98 -1.10 -13.09 -5.09
N GLY A 99 -1.55 -12.18 -5.96
CA GLY A 99 -1.48 -10.73 -5.73
C GLY A 99 -0.09 -10.12 -5.98
N VAL A 100 0.83 -10.87 -6.59
CA VAL A 100 2.17 -10.39 -6.91
C VAL A 100 2.35 -10.26 -8.42
N ASN A 101 2.92 -9.13 -8.84
CA ASN A 101 3.44 -8.94 -10.18
C ASN A 101 4.94 -8.64 -10.11
N GLU A 102 5.71 -9.13 -11.07
CA GLU A 102 7.16 -8.98 -11.11
C GLU A 102 7.64 -8.73 -12.54
N LEU A 103 8.42 -7.65 -12.69
CA LEU A 103 9.22 -7.36 -13.87
C LEU A 103 10.70 -7.48 -13.49
N VAL A 104 11.50 -8.07 -14.38
CA VAL A 104 12.96 -8.20 -14.23
C VAL A 104 13.63 -7.58 -15.45
N SER A 105 14.64 -6.73 -15.23
CA SER A 105 15.40 -6.12 -16.32
C SER A 105 16.64 -6.92 -16.69
N ASP A 106 17.14 -6.71 -17.91
CA ASP A 106 18.41 -7.29 -18.37
C ASP A 106 19.62 -6.81 -17.55
N ASP A 107 19.51 -5.65 -16.91
CA ASP A 107 20.52 -5.09 -15.99
C ASP A 107 20.45 -5.68 -14.56
N GLY A 108 19.53 -6.62 -14.32
CA GLY A 108 19.38 -7.30 -13.03
C GLY A 108 18.54 -6.53 -12.00
N CYS A 109 17.79 -5.52 -12.43
CA CYS A 109 16.80 -4.86 -11.58
C CYS A 109 15.51 -5.66 -11.50
N GLN A 110 14.77 -5.50 -10.40
CA GLN A 110 13.46 -6.09 -10.18
C GLN A 110 12.47 -4.98 -9.81
N PHE A 111 11.31 -4.99 -10.44
CA PHE A 111 10.17 -4.17 -10.05
C PHE A 111 9.03 -5.11 -9.66
N VAL A 112 8.70 -5.11 -8.37
CA VAL A 112 7.73 -6.02 -7.78
C VAL A 112 6.58 -5.18 -7.25
N THR A 113 5.35 -5.56 -7.54
CA THR A 113 4.19 -5.00 -6.86
C THR A 113 3.47 -6.11 -6.11
N THR A 114 2.92 -5.77 -4.95
CA THR A 114 2.11 -6.69 -4.17
C THR A 114 0.78 -6.06 -3.80
N GLN A 115 -0.25 -6.89 -3.77
CA GLN A 115 -1.60 -6.57 -3.33
C GLN A 115 -2.05 -7.66 -2.36
N ASN A 116 -2.24 -7.29 -1.10
CA ASN A 116 -2.63 -8.21 -0.05
C ASN A 116 -3.84 -7.67 0.70
N LEU A 117 -4.85 -8.51 0.93
CA LEU A 117 -5.97 -8.13 1.78
C LEU A 117 -5.49 -7.90 3.21
N LEU A 118 -5.90 -6.78 3.79
CA LEU A 118 -5.72 -6.49 5.20
C LEU A 118 -6.82 -7.21 5.99
N ASN A 119 -6.42 -7.88 7.06
CA ASN A 119 -7.31 -8.64 7.93
C ASN A 119 -7.04 -8.28 9.38
N GLY A 120 -8.06 -8.42 10.24
CA GLY A 120 -7.94 -8.17 11.67
C GLY A 120 -8.48 -6.81 12.09
N GLN A 121 -7.99 -6.30 13.22
CA GLN A 121 -8.34 -4.96 13.70
C GLN A 121 -7.56 -3.93 12.88
N LEU A 122 -8.29 -3.18 12.06
CA LEU A 122 -7.74 -2.10 11.26
C LEU A 122 -7.83 -0.78 12.02
N SER A 123 -6.97 0.15 11.64
CA SER A 123 -7.00 1.52 12.12
C SER A 123 -7.27 2.48 10.95
N THR A 124 -6.57 3.61 10.91
CA THR A 124 -6.57 4.51 9.74
C THR A 124 -5.59 4.03 8.68
N ASP A 125 -5.86 4.49 7.47
CA ASP A 125 -5.00 4.35 6.29
C ASP A 125 -3.54 4.73 6.60
N ARG A 126 -3.29 5.87 7.28
CA ARG A 126 -1.95 6.25 7.73
C ARG A 126 -1.34 5.31 8.75
N GLU A 127 -2.05 5.00 9.83
CA GLU A 127 -1.50 4.18 10.92
C GLU A 127 -1.14 2.76 10.45
N ASP A 128 -1.98 2.17 9.59
CA ASP A 128 -1.71 0.85 9.02
C ASP A 128 -0.56 0.89 8.00
N THR A 129 -0.42 1.99 7.23
CA THR A 129 0.73 2.22 6.34
C THR A 129 2.04 2.35 7.13
N ASP A 130 2.03 3.14 8.20
CA ASP A 130 3.19 3.34 9.10
C ASP A 130 3.61 2.04 9.78
N THR A 131 2.63 1.29 10.29
CA THR A 131 2.86 -0.01 10.91
C THR A 131 3.48 -0.98 9.91
N HIS A 132 2.99 -1.02 8.67
CA HIS A 132 3.56 -1.87 7.63
C HIS A 132 5.00 -1.47 7.31
N ALA A 133 5.27 -0.18 7.10
CA ALA A 133 6.59 0.33 6.80
C ALA A 133 7.62 0.02 7.92
N ALA A 134 7.22 0.17 9.19
CA ALA A 134 8.06 -0.18 10.33
C ALA A 134 8.36 -1.69 10.37
N ASN A 135 7.34 -2.52 10.15
CA ASN A 135 7.49 -3.97 10.09
C ASN A 135 8.39 -4.42 8.93
N GLU A 136 8.29 -3.78 7.78
CA GLU A 136 9.10 -4.10 6.60
C GLU A 136 10.57 -3.77 6.85
N LYS A 137 10.89 -2.58 7.38
CA LYS A 137 12.25 -2.24 7.81
C LYS A 137 12.83 -3.27 8.78
N GLN A 138 12.04 -3.69 9.77
CA GLN A 138 12.46 -4.68 10.75
C GLN A 138 12.71 -6.06 10.11
N LYS A 139 11.78 -6.55 9.27
CA LYS A 139 11.91 -7.86 8.60
C LYS A 139 13.07 -7.87 7.63
N PHE A 140 13.20 -6.84 6.80
CA PHE A 140 14.28 -6.75 5.82
C PHE A 140 15.65 -6.77 6.51
N SER A 141 15.79 -6.03 7.62
CA SER A 141 17.02 -6.00 8.43
C SER A 141 17.44 -7.37 9.00
N GLN A 142 16.53 -8.33 9.12
CA GLN A 142 16.84 -9.67 9.60
C GLN A 142 17.34 -10.61 8.48
N GLY A 143 17.05 -10.29 7.22
CA GLY A 143 17.32 -11.15 6.07
C GLY A 143 18.58 -10.81 5.28
N VAL A 144 19.21 -9.66 5.55
CA VAL A 144 20.34 -9.13 4.79
C VAL A 144 21.44 -8.57 5.71
N THR A 145 22.60 -8.26 5.14
CA THR A 145 23.72 -7.64 5.85
C THR A 145 23.96 -6.20 5.37
N HIS A 146 24.54 -5.37 6.23
CA HIS A 146 24.90 -3.95 5.95
C HIS A 146 23.72 -3.09 5.45
N VAL A 147 22.52 -3.34 5.97
CA VAL A 147 21.36 -2.52 5.61
C VAL A 147 21.51 -1.08 6.14
N SER A 148 21.15 -0.11 5.32
CA SER A 148 21.09 1.30 5.70
C SER A 148 19.83 1.94 5.10
N PHE A 149 18.91 2.36 5.96
CA PHE A 149 17.69 3.05 5.55
C PHE A 149 17.91 4.56 5.57
N LYS A 150 17.40 5.25 4.56
CA LYS A 150 17.16 6.69 4.64
C LYS A 150 15.93 6.97 5.53
N PRO A 151 15.77 8.22 6.03
CA PRO A 151 14.50 8.65 6.59
C PRO A 151 13.36 8.32 5.62
N ALA A 152 12.24 7.84 6.15
CA ALA A 152 11.07 7.61 5.31
C ALA A 152 10.51 8.96 4.86
N GLU A 153 9.99 8.99 3.64
CA GLU A 153 9.26 10.15 3.12
C GLU A 153 7.77 9.84 3.19
N ASP A 154 7.03 10.78 3.77
CA ASP A 154 5.58 10.72 3.87
C ASP A 154 4.93 11.53 2.74
N ASP A 155 3.68 11.18 2.43
CA ASP A 155 2.78 11.92 1.52
C ASP A 155 3.35 12.08 0.11
N VAL A 156 4.10 11.06 -0.34
CA VAL A 156 4.69 11.03 -1.67
C VAL A 156 3.62 10.69 -2.70
N THR A 157 3.55 11.50 -3.75
CA THR A 157 2.48 11.49 -4.78
C THR A 157 2.93 10.96 -6.13
N SER A 158 4.02 10.18 -6.17
CA SER A 158 4.52 9.52 -7.39
C SER A 158 3.55 8.46 -7.93
N VAL A 159 2.72 7.87 -7.06
CA VAL A 159 1.72 6.87 -7.40
C VAL A 159 0.43 7.55 -7.85
N LYS A 160 -0.22 7.02 -8.89
CA LYS A 160 -1.46 7.56 -9.43
C LYS A 160 -2.52 6.46 -9.57
N ASP A 161 -3.77 6.87 -9.54
CA ASP A 161 -4.87 6.01 -9.97
C ASP A 161 -5.03 5.97 -11.49
N THR A 162 -5.95 5.14 -11.99
CA THR A 162 -6.23 5.01 -13.42
C THR A 162 -6.81 6.28 -14.07
N SER A 163 -7.29 7.24 -13.29
CA SER A 163 -7.74 8.56 -13.78
C SER A 163 -6.59 9.59 -13.83
N GLY A 164 -5.43 9.24 -13.28
CA GLY A 164 -4.26 10.10 -13.16
C GLY A 164 -4.23 10.94 -11.88
N LYS A 165 -5.17 10.75 -10.95
CA LYS A 165 -5.17 11.41 -9.63
C LYS A 165 -4.02 10.85 -8.80
N ALA A 166 -3.24 11.74 -8.19
CA ALA A 166 -2.17 11.32 -7.28
C ALA A 166 -2.75 10.66 -6.03
N ILE A 167 -2.06 9.62 -5.56
CA ILE A 167 -2.34 8.91 -4.32
C ILE A 167 -1.15 9.11 -3.39
N GLU A 168 -1.40 9.57 -2.18
CA GLU A 168 -0.37 9.68 -1.16
C GLU A 168 0.09 8.30 -0.73
N THR A 169 1.41 8.17 -0.59
CA THR A 169 2.07 6.93 -0.17
C THR A 169 3.23 7.26 0.76
N LYS A 170 3.63 6.26 1.55
CA LYS A 170 4.90 6.32 2.28
C LYS A 170 5.99 5.71 1.41
N ARG A 171 7.12 6.41 1.26
CA ARG A 171 8.28 5.95 0.50
C ARG A 171 9.42 5.57 1.42
N LEU A 172 9.94 4.38 1.22
CA LEU A 172 11.14 3.87 1.88
C LEU A 172 12.27 3.77 0.87
N GLU A 173 13.48 4.15 1.28
CA GLU A 173 14.70 3.93 0.51
C GLU A 173 15.79 3.33 1.37
N TRP A 174 16.51 2.34 0.82
CA TRP A 174 17.62 1.72 1.53
C TRP A 174 18.65 1.11 0.59
N THR A 175 19.82 0.84 1.16
CA THR A 175 20.86 0.03 0.53
C THR A 175 21.19 -1.18 1.39
N TYR A 176 21.69 -2.25 0.79
CA TYR A 176 22.11 -3.46 1.50
C TYR A 176 23.10 -4.29 0.68
N THR A 177 23.86 -5.16 1.34
CA THR A 177 24.67 -6.19 0.67
C THR A 177 23.82 -7.45 0.48
N GLY A 178 23.65 -7.88 -0.76
CA GLY A 178 22.93 -9.11 -1.12
C GLY A 178 23.71 -10.38 -0.76
N LYS A 179 23.05 -11.54 -0.86
CA LYS A 179 23.68 -12.85 -0.59
C LYS A 179 24.81 -13.20 -1.56
N ASP A 180 24.81 -12.57 -2.74
CA ASP A 180 25.86 -12.65 -3.76
C ASP A 180 27.06 -11.73 -3.46
N GLY A 181 27.03 -10.99 -2.35
CA GLY A 181 28.08 -10.06 -1.95
C GLY A 181 28.05 -8.72 -2.69
N LYS A 182 27.05 -8.46 -3.54
CA LYS A 182 26.91 -7.18 -4.25
C LYS A 182 26.10 -6.18 -3.44
N GLU A 183 26.35 -4.90 -3.68
CA GLU A 183 25.58 -3.81 -3.11
C GLU A 183 24.32 -3.56 -3.94
N TYR A 184 23.18 -3.42 -3.27
CA TYR A 184 21.89 -3.14 -3.87
C TYR A 184 21.33 -1.83 -3.31
N GLN A 185 20.51 -1.17 -4.11
CA GLN A 185 19.65 -0.08 -3.70
C GLN A 185 18.20 -0.46 -3.98
N ALA A 186 17.33 -0.13 -3.04
CA ALA A 186 15.91 -0.39 -3.11
C ALA A 186 15.11 0.87 -2.80
N THR A 187 13.96 0.99 -3.45
CA THR A 187 12.92 1.97 -3.13
C THR A 187 11.58 1.29 -3.12
N GLU A 188 10.75 1.60 -2.14
CA GLU A 188 9.43 1.02 -1.97
C GLU A 188 8.40 2.10 -1.69
N TYR A 189 7.26 2.01 -2.37
CA TYR A 189 6.05 2.76 -2.07
C TYR A 189 5.07 1.86 -1.35
N ILE A 190 4.50 2.34 -0.25
CA ILE A 190 3.62 1.58 0.64
C ILE A 190 2.31 2.36 0.82
N ARG A 191 1.18 1.67 0.68
CA ARG A 191 -0.14 2.24 0.95
C ARG A 191 -1.12 1.20 1.48
N ALA A 192 -1.64 1.44 2.67
CA ALA A 192 -2.78 0.70 3.23
C ALA A 192 -4.08 1.43 2.91
N PHE A 193 -5.00 0.85 2.16
CA PHE A 193 -6.38 1.30 2.08
C PHE A 193 -7.19 0.52 3.11
N SER A 194 -7.25 1.01 4.34
CA SER A 194 -7.90 0.35 5.47
C SER A 194 -9.37 0.72 5.61
N THR A 195 -9.76 1.87 5.07
CA THR A 195 -11.11 2.43 5.18
C THR A 195 -12.07 2.06 4.04
N ILE A 196 -11.61 1.27 3.06
CA ILE A 196 -12.43 0.83 1.92
C ILE A 196 -13.19 -0.48 2.22
N LYS A 197 -14.18 -0.82 1.37
CA LYS A 197 -15.03 -2.01 1.50
C LYS A 197 -14.24 -3.32 1.63
N LYS A 198 -13.14 -3.47 0.89
CA LYS A 198 -12.19 -4.57 1.07
C LYS A 198 -10.80 -4.02 1.37
N PRO A 199 -10.45 -3.90 2.66
CA PRO A 199 -9.18 -3.36 3.10
C PRO A 199 -8.00 -4.06 2.45
N THR A 200 -7.05 -3.29 1.92
CA THR A 200 -5.97 -3.81 1.08
C THR A 200 -4.67 -3.05 1.32
N MET A 201 -3.56 -3.78 1.40
CA MET A 201 -2.21 -3.25 1.41
C MET A 201 -1.59 -3.39 0.03
N LEU A 202 -1.09 -2.28 -0.50
CA LEU A 202 -0.36 -2.22 -1.75
C LEU A 202 1.10 -1.84 -1.49
N THR A 203 2.02 -2.56 -2.13
CA THR A 203 3.43 -2.14 -2.22
C THR A 203 3.92 -2.16 -3.66
N ALA A 204 4.83 -1.26 -3.99
CA ALA A 204 5.61 -1.26 -5.23
C ALA A 204 7.08 -1.08 -4.87
N THR A 205 7.89 -2.11 -5.12
CA THR A 205 9.30 -2.20 -4.71
C THR A 205 10.19 -2.30 -5.94
N PHE A 206 11.16 -1.41 -6.06
CA PHE A 206 12.18 -1.41 -7.10
C PHE A 206 13.54 -1.68 -6.48
N ILE A 207 14.22 -2.72 -6.94
CA ILE A 207 15.51 -3.18 -6.41
C ILE A 207 16.49 -3.33 -7.56
N CYS A 208 17.68 -2.75 -7.44
CA CYS A 208 18.75 -2.89 -8.43
C CYS A 208 20.11 -3.08 -7.76
N PRO A 209 21.09 -3.69 -8.46
CA PRO A 209 22.49 -3.44 -8.17
C PRO A 209 22.75 -1.94 -8.07
N LYS A 210 23.52 -1.51 -7.08
CA LYS A 210 23.65 -0.09 -6.71
C LYS A 210 24.18 0.78 -7.87
N ASP A 211 25.04 0.24 -8.72
CA ASP A 211 25.59 0.89 -9.91
C ASP A 211 24.61 0.95 -11.10
N LYS A 212 23.51 0.20 -11.03
CA LYS A 212 22.45 0.14 -12.04
C LYS A 212 21.17 0.85 -11.62
N TYR A 213 21.06 1.22 -10.35
CA TYR A 213 19.90 1.92 -9.83
C TYR A 213 19.71 3.27 -10.53
N SER A 214 18.50 3.53 -11.04
CA SER A 214 18.14 4.78 -11.70
C SER A 214 16.76 5.24 -11.24
N THR A 215 16.68 6.46 -10.71
CA THR A 215 15.40 7.08 -10.36
C THR A 215 14.55 7.36 -11.59
N ALA A 216 15.17 7.69 -12.74
CA ALA A 216 14.42 7.91 -13.97
C ALA A 216 13.71 6.64 -14.45
N VAL A 217 14.37 5.48 -14.33
CA VAL A 217 13.76 4.19 -14.67
C VAL A 217 12.60 3.88 -13.71
N LEU A 218 12.78 4.14 -12.41
CA LEU A 218 11.69 4.01 -11.44
C LEU A 218 10.50 4.92 -11.78
N ASP A 219 10.76 6.19 -12.07
CA ASP A 219 9.73 7.17 -12.40
C ASP A 219 8.94 6.74 -13.65
N ASP A 220 9.62 6.22 -14.68
CA ASP A 220 8.98 5.69 -15.88
C ASP A 220 8.12 4.45 -15.57
N LEU A 221 8.60 3.51 -14.75
CA LEU A 221 7.81 2.35 -14.32
C LEU A 221 6.56 2.76 -13.52
N MET A 222 6.70 3.74 -12.61
CA MET A 222 5.59 4.23 -11.80
C MET A 222 4.57 5.04 -12.60
N LYS A 223 5.00 5.73 -13.67
CA LYS A 223 4.10 6.50 -14.54
C LYS A 223 3.02 5.63 -15.19
N ASP A 224 3.38 4.41 -15.54
CA ASP A 224 2.48 3.47 -16.22
C ASP A 224 1.95 2.38 -15.26
N THR A 225 2.32 2.43 -13.97
CA THR A 225 1.79 1.56 -12.91
C THR A 225 0.78 2.34 -12.07
N THR A 226 -0.49 1.95 -12.16
CA THR A 226 -1.60 2.71 -11.56
C THR A 226 -2.37 1.89 -10.54
N ILE A 227 -3.16 2.55 -9.68
CA ILE A 227 -4.09 1.89 -8.76
C ILE A 227 -5.52 1.92 -9.34
N THR A 228 -6.17 0.77 -9.36
CA THR A 228 -7.62 0.63 -9.63
C THR A 228 -8.39 0.64 -8.32
N ASP A 229 -9.58 1.25 -8.32
CA ASP A 229 -10.44 1.44 -7.16
C ASP A 229 -9.69 1.88 -5.90
N PRO A 230 -8.91 2.98 -6.00
CA PRO A 230 -8.32 3.54 -4.80
C PRO A 230 -9.44 3.98 -3.84
N GLY A 231 -9.14 3.88 -2.54
CA GLY A 231 -9.88 4.64 -1.55
C GLY A 231 -9.56 6.13 -1.63
N PRO A 232 -9.70 6.87 -0.52
CA PRO A 232 -9.21 8.25 -0.42
C PRO A 232 -7.75 8.37 -0.87
N ALA A 233 -7.42 9.47 -1.54
CA ALA A 233 -6.05 9.66 -2.01
C ALA A 233 -5.12 10.10 -0.89
N ASP A 234 -5.62 10.92 0.02
CA ASP A 234 -4.94 11.35 1.24
C ASP A 234 -5.05 10.22 2.26
N MET A 235 -3.94 9.90 2.95
CA MET A 235 -3.93 8.81 3.95
C MET A 235 -4.64 9.17 5.26
N ASP A 236 -4.92 10.46 5.47
CA ASP A 236 -5.61 11.02 6.63
C ASP A 236 -7.11 11.23 6.38
N GLU A 237 -7.56 11.11 5.12
CA GLU A 237 -8.97 11.12 4.77
C GLU A 237 -9.64 9.78 5.16
N ALA A 238 -10.76 9.88 5.88
CA ALA A 238 -11.63 8.72 6.07
C ALA A 238 -12.35 8.37 4.76
N GLY A 239 -12.51 7.07 4.49
CA GLY A 239 -13.33 6.57 3.38
C GLY A 239 -14.69 7.28 3.34
N SER A 240 -15.05 7.82 2.17
CA SER A 240 -16.38 8.38 1.95
C SER A 240 -17.39 7.25 1.91
N ASP A 241 -17.85 6.84 3.10
CA ASP A 241 -18.95 5.90 3.23
C ASP A 241 -20.22 6.61 2.75
N GLY A 242 -20.80 6.11 1.67
CA GLY A 242 -22.02 6.65 1.11
C GLY A 242 -23.18 6.58 2.11
N GLY A 243 -23.57 7.75 2.63
CA GLY A 243 -24.91 7.98 3.14
C GLY A 243 -25.19 7.59 4.58
N SER A 244 -25.02 8.54 5.49
CA SER A 244 -25.95 8.72 6.61
C SER A 244 -26.18 10.20 6.86
N ASN A 245 -27.23 10.72 6.23
CA ASN A 245 -27.85 12.00 6.52
C ASN A 245 -27.98 12.20 8.04
N LYS A 246 -27.30 13.22 8.56
CA LYS A 246 -27.70 13.92 9.79
C LYS A 246 -27.64 15.42 9.53
N ASP A 247 -28.46 15.89 8.60
CA ASP A 247 -28.96 17.26 8.67
C ASP A 247 -30.10 17.32 9.69
N GLY A 248 -29.94 18.17 10.70
CA GLY A 248 -30.90 18.29 11.80
C GLY A 248 -30.56 19.37 12.81
N LYS A 249 -30.28 20.57 12.30
CA LYS A 249 -30.22 21.88 12.96
C LYS A 249 -31.17 22.08 14.16
N SER A 250 -30.66 22.71 15.22
CA SER A 250 -31.45 23.67 16.02
C SER A 250 -30.55 24.70 16.70
N ASP A 251 -30.58 25.92 16.14
CA ASP A 251 -30.17 27.16 16.78
C ASP A 251 -31.05 27.41 18.01
N ASP A 252 -30.46 27.66 19.18
CA ASP A 252 -31.17 28.28 20.30
C ASP A 252 -30.60 29.67 20.59
N LYS A 253 -31.31 30.66 20.05
CA LYS A 253 -31.22 32.08 20.39
C LYS A 253 -32.50 32.44 21.14
N LYS A 254 -32.40 32.77 22.44
CA LYS A 254 -33.50 33.30 23.26
C LYS A 254 -32.91 34.28 24.29
N SER A 255 -32.80 35.57 23.95
CA SER A 255 -33.76 36.67 24.16
C SER A 255 -33.85 37.17 25.62
N ASP A 256 -33.21 38.33 25.82
CA ASP A 256 -33.50 39.48 26.70
C ASP A 256 -34.64 39.42 27.73
N GLU A 257 -34.34 39.89 28.95
CA GLU A 257 -35.31 40.59 29.80
C GLU A 257 -34.67 41.87 30.42
N LYS A 258 -35.45 42.96 30.42
CA LYS A 258 -35.07 44.37 30.70
C LYS A 258 -35.47 44.82 32.11
N GLY A 259 -34.79 45.87 32.60
CA GLY A 259 -35.33 46.93 33.49
C GLY A 259 -34.80 46.85 34.93
N SER A 260 -34.33 47.89 35.62
CA SER A 260 -34.56 49.35 35.59
C SER A 260 -33.24 50.04 36.05
N GLY A 261 -32.80 51.22 35.62
CA GLY A 261 -33.53 52.48 35.43
C GLY A 261 -33.28 53.42 36.62
N SER A 262 -32.26 54.28 36.55
CA SER A 262 -32.22 55.64 37.16
C SER A 262 -30.92 56.38 36.76
N SER A 263 -31.07 57.51 36.07
CA SER A 263 -30.07 58.57 35.82
C SER A 263 -30.20 59.68 36.91
N PRO A 264 -29.60 60.90 36.82
CA PRO A 264 -28.49 61.43 36.00
C PRO A 264 -27.45 62.30 36.79
N LYS A 265 -26.37 62.69 36.08
CA LYS A 265 -25.52 63.92 36.18
C LYS A 265 -25.61 64.84 37.43
N ASN A 266 -24.45 65.18 38.00
CA ASN A 266 -23.80 66.51 37.86
C ASN A 266 -22.62 66.72 38.83
N THR A 267 -21.65 67.51 38.34
CA THR A 267 -20.51 68.20 39.00
C THR A 267 -19.21 67.43 39.11
#